data_AF-A0A951I313-F1
#
_entry.id   AF-A0A951I313-F1
#
_cell.length_a   1.000
_cell.length_b   1.000
_cell.length_c   1.000
_cell.angle_alpha   90.00
_cell.angle_beta   90.00
_cell.angle_gamma   90.00
#
_symmetry.space_group_name_H-M   'P 1'
#
loop_
_entity.id
_entity.type
_entity.pdbx_description
1 polymer ?
#
loop_
_entity_poly.entity_id
_entity_poly.type
_entity_poly.pdbx_seq_one_letter_code
_entity_poly.pdbx_strand_id
1 'polypeptide(L)' 'MKGAVMLISVVVPCYNEEPVIRETHRRLLEVLEQLEPDRFEILYVNDGSCDRTLELLEELQALDARVRV' A
#
# COMPACT_ATOMS: atom_id res chain seq x y z
N MET A 1 -17.00 1.05 27.30
CA MET A 1 -16.27 0.08 26.47
C MET A 1 -15.41 0.87 25.49
N LYS A 2 -14.08 0.82 25.56
CA LYS A 2 -13.24 1.31 24.46
C LYS A 2 -13.38 0.28 23.35
N GLY A 3 -14.08 0.63 22.27
CA GLY A 3 -14.13 -0.22 21.08
C GLY A 3 -12.70 -0.47 20.62
N ALA A 4 -12.39 -1.71 20.22
CA ALA A 4 -11.09 -2.01 19.64
C ALA A 4 -10.86 -1.04 18.46
N VAL A 5 -9.70 -0.39 18.42
CA VAL A 5 -9.30 0.42 17.26
C VAL A 5 -9.02 -0.58 16.15
N MET A 6 -10.03 -0.81 15.29
CA MET A 6 -9.91 -1.64 14.10
C MET A 6 -8.96 -0.94 13.13
N LEU A 7 -7.86 -1.59 12.79
CA LEU A 7 -6.94 -1.16 11.74
C LEU A 7 -7.14 -2.10 10.55
N ILE A 8 -7.26 -1.57 9.34
CA ILE A 8 -7.27 -2.38 8.11
C ILE A 8 -5.83 -2.55 7.64
N SER A 9 -5.32 -3.78 7.61
CA SER A 9 -4.04 -4.08 6.97
C SER A 9 -4.30 -4.67 5.58
N VAL A 10 -3.88 -3.97 4.53
CA VAL A 10 -3.95 -4.46 3.15
C VAL A 10 -2.59 -5.00 2.73
N VAL A 11 -2.51 -6.31 2.48
CA VAL A 11 -1.28 -6.95 2.01
C VAL A 11 -1.37 -7.20 0.51
N VAL A 12 -0.40 -6.69 -0.25
CA VAL A 12 -0.39 -6.72 -1.72
C VAL A 12 0.91 -7.36 -2.21
N PRO A 13 0.91 -8.64 -2.64
CA PRO A 13 2.07 -9.22 -3.32
C PRO A 13 2.24 -8.58 -4.70
N CYS A 14 3.48 -8.26 -5.07
CA CYS A 14 3.82 -7.59 -6.33
C CYS A 14 4.96 -8.31 -7.03
N TYR A 15 4.76 -8.67 -8.30
CA TYR A 15 5.80 -9.18 -9.18
C TYR A 15 5.69 -8.53 -10.56
N ASN A 16 6.66 -7.70 -10.91
CA ASN A 16 6.73 -6.96 -12.18
C ASN A 16 5.49 -6.09 -12.47
N GLU A 17 5.10 -5.27 -11.49
CA GLU A 17 3.94 -4.38 -11.51
C GLU A 17 4.29 -2.92 -11.88
N GLU A 18 5.49 -2.66 -12.43
CA GLU A 18 5.93 -1.31 -12.84
C GLU A 18 4.85 -0.51 -13.60
N PRO A 19 4.10 -1.08 -14.56
CA PRO A 19 3.12 -0.33 -15.34
C PRO A 19 1.88 0.12 -14.55
N VAL A 20 1.57 -0.52 -13.42
CA VAL A 20 0.26 -0.36 -12.73
C VAL A 20 0.37 0.01 -11.27
N ILE A 21 1.53 -0.13 -10.63
CA ILE A 21 1.65 -0.03 -9.17
C ILE A 21 1.24 1.34 -8.62
N ARG A 22 1.56 2.43 -9.32
CA ARG A 22 1.17 3.79 -8.92
C ARG A 22 -0.34 4.02 -8.97
N GLU A 23 -0.99 3.55 -10.04
CA GLU A 23 -2.44 3.71 -10.20
C GLU A 23 -3.20 2.81 -9.23
N THR A 24 -2.68 1.60 -8.99
CA THR A 24 -3.18 0.68 -7.96
C THR A 24 -3.13 1.35 -6.59
N HIS A 25 -1.98 1.92 -6.23
CA HIS A 25 -1.81 2.65 -4.97
C HIS A 25 -2.79 3.81 -4.84
N ARG A 26 -2.89 4.68 -5.86
CA ARG A 26 -3.81 5.84 -5.86
C ARG A 26 -5.25 5.41 -5.58
N ARG A 27 -5.74 4.42 -6.32
CA ARG A 27 -7.13 3.93 -6.18
C ARG A 27 -7.36 3.22 -4.85
N LEU A 28 -6.38 2.49 -4.35
CA LEU A 28 -6.46 1.83 -3.05
C LEU A 28 -6.56 2.87 -1.93
N LEU A 29 -5.74 3.92 -1.98
CA LEU A 29 -5.81 5.06 -1.08
C LEU A 29 -7.20 5.70 -1.06
N GLU A 30 -7.76 6.03 -2.23
CA GLU A 30 -9.09 6.65 -2.34
C GLU A 30 -10.18 5.82 -1.64
N VAL A 31 -10.14 4.50 -1.79
CA VAL A 31 -11.11 3.60 -1.16
C VAL A 31 -10.89 3.49 0.35
N LEU A 32 -9.64 3.33 0.78
CA LEU A 32 -9.32 3.18 2.21
C LEU A 32 -9.63 4.44 3.00
N GLU A 33 -9.36 5.62 2.44
CA GLU A 33 -9.71 6.91 3.05
C GLU A 33 -11.22 7.11 3.18
N GLN A 34 -12.02 6.54 2.27
CA GLN A 34 -13.49 6.57 2.38
C GLN A 34 -14.03 5.57 3.40
N LEU A 35 -13.36 4.42 3.57
CA LEU A 35 -13.81 3.37 4.48
C LEU A 35 -13.44 3.67 5.94
N GLU A 36 -12.15 3.92 6.21
CA GLU A 36 -11.60 4.13 7.55
C GLU A 36 -10.43 5.14 7.46
N PRO A 37 -10.72 6.46 7.48
CA PRO A 37 -9.71 7.51 7.35
C PRO A 37 -8.57 7.34 8.37
N ASP A 38 -7.33 7.44 7.90
CA ASP A 38 -6.10 7.32 8.70
C ASP A 38 -5.97 6.05 9.55
N ARG A 39 -6.78 5.02 9.28
CA ARG A 39 -6.87 3.79 10.08
C ARG A 39 -6.64 2.54 9.24
N PHE A 40 -5.60 2.61 8.40
CA PHE A 40 -5.12 1.50 7.61
C PHE A 40 -3.59 1.51 7.47
N GLU A 41 -3.05 0.37 7.07
CA GLU A 41 -1.70 0.24 6.51
C GLU A 41 -1.76 -0.51 5.18
N ILE A 42 -0.84 -0.19 4.27
CA ILE A 42 -0.64 -0.94 3.03
C ILE A 42 0.75 -1.57 3.08
N LEU A 43 0.79 -2.90 3.10
CA LEU A 43 2.01 -3.69 3.05
C LEU A 43 2.16 -4.28 1.65
N TYR A 44 3.00 -3.65 0.83
CA TYR A 44 3.45 -4.25 -0.41
C TYR A 44 4.49 -5.32 -0.12
N VAL A 45 4.43 -6.45 -0.82
CA VAL A 45 5.41 -7.53 -0.70
C VAL A 45 6.02 -7.73 -2.08
N ASN A 46 7.24 -7.24 -2.28
CA ASN A 46 7.96 -7.46 -3.53
C ASN A 46 8.39 -8.94 -3.64
N ASP A 47 7.80 -9.68 -4.57
CA ASP A 47 8.02 -11.11 -4.78
C ASP A 47 9.17 -11.38 -5.78
N GLY A 48 10.27 -10.65 -5.62
CA GLY A 48 11.46 -10.79 -6.46
C GLY A 48 11.32 -10.21 -7.87
N SER A 49 10.66 -9.06 -8.02
CA SER A 49 10.53 -8.37 -9.31
C SER A 49 11.88 -8.07 -9.97
N CYS A 50 11.92 -8.11 -11.30
CA CYS A 50 13.10 -7.84 -12.13
C CYS A 50 13.00 -6.51 -12.90
N ASP A 51 11.91 -5.76 -12.73
CA ASP A 51 11.68 -4.44 -13.29
C ASP A 51 11.79 -3.35 -12.20
N ARG A 52 11.26 -2.15 -12.43
CA ARG A 52 11.34 -1.05 -11.44
C ARG A 52 10.29 -1.14 -10.32
N THR A 53 9.58 -2.25 -10.16
CA THR A 53 8.53 -2.38 -9.12
C THR A 53 9.03 -2.03 -7.73
N LEU A 54 10.19 -2.57 -7.31
CA LEU A 54 10.73 -2.30 -5.96
C LEU A 54 11.05 -0.81 -5.76
N GLU A 55 11.71 -0.18 -6.73
CA GLU A 55 12.04 1.25 -6.70
C GLU A 55 10.76 2.09 -6.54
N LEU A 56 9.71 1.77 -7.30
CA LEU A 56 8.43 2.47 -7.22
C LEU A 56 7.74 2.27 -5.86
N LEU A 57 7.83 1.07 -5.29
CA LEU A 57 7.28 0.78 -3.96
C LEU A 57 8.00 1.56 -2.85
N GLU A 58 9.34 1.64 -2.91
CA GLU A 58 10.15 2.43 -1.96
C GLU A 58 9.83 3.93 -2.04
N GLU A 59 9.59 4.46 -3.25
CA GLU A 59 9.11 5.83 -3.42
C GLU A 59 7.75 6.07 -2.74
N LEU A 60 6.81 5.12 -2.88
CA LEU A 60 5.50 5.22 -2.24
C LEU A 60 5.63 5.20 -0.70
N GLN A 61 6.50 4.34 -0.16
CA GLN A 61 6.80 4.31 1.28
C GLN A 61 7.41 5.63 1.78
N ALA A 62 8.26 6.28 0.99
CA ALA A 62 8.84 7.57 1.36
C ALA A 62 7.81 8.71 1.41
N LEU A 63 6.71 8.58 0.65
CA LEU A 63 5.65 9.59 0.54
C LEU A 63 4.52 9.41 1.55
N ASP A 64 4.24 8.18 1.98
CA ASP A 64 3.15 7.87 2.93
C ASP A 64 3.64 6.92 4.04
N ALA A 65 3.63 7.40 5.28
CA ALA A 65 4.07 6.64 6.45
C ALA A 65 3.19 5.42 6.77
N ARG A 66 2.02 5.29 6.13
CA ARG A 66 1.11 4.14 6.24
C ARG A 66 1.47 3.01 5.25
N VAL A 67 2.43 3.26 4.35
CA VAL A 67 2.93 2.28 3.37
C VAL A 67 4.19 1.60 3.88
N ARG A 68 4.29 0.30 3.64
CA ARG A 68 5.43 -0.55 3.97
C ARG A 68 5.73 -1.48 2.78
N VAL A 69 6.99 -1.85 2.61
CA VAL A 69 7.52 -2.74 1.56
C VAL A 69 8.33 -3.86 2.20
#